data_AF-A0A7Y4R3Q4-F1
#
_entry.id   AF-A0A7Y4R3Q4-F1
#
_cell.length_a   1.000
_cell.length_b   1.000
_cell.length_c   1.000
_cell.angle_alpha   90.00
_cell.angle_beta   90.00
_cell.angle_gamma   90.00
#
_symmetry.space_group_name_H-M   'P 1'
#
loop_
_entity.id
_entity.type
_entity.pdbx_description
1 polymer ?
#
loop_
_entity_poly.entity_id
_entity_poly.type
_entity_poly.pdbx_seq_one_letter_code
_entity_poly.pdbx_strand_id
1 'polypeptide(L)'
;MRLTFISLLFTLAFLSCERRPNRFNPFDEVYKYDKTFNPSTIDTINAECGYYNLASGNDDLITYYQVYLDEPEIVAKGFELAIDTVEMDSVEFRKLNSVEQVKTLYCKIPIDTSLVLAKLSRIGVRNIKISSDSGVYCSIAMMNNDGDTVRADIDVFYYGEQRSMRRYIRFYKGK
;
A
#
# COMPACT_ATOMS: atom_id res chain seq x y z
N MET A 1 24.46 -36.48 -32.88
CA MET A 1 23.04 -36.11 -32.60
C MET A 1 22.76 -35.66 -31.16
N ARG A 2 23.77 -35.30 -30.34
CA ARG A 2 23.58 -34.78 -28.96
C ARG A 2 23.80 -33.26 -28.83
N LEU A 3 24.58 -32.65 -29.74
CA LEU A 3 24.85 -31.20 -29.74
C LEU A 3 23.62 -30.35 -30.09
N THR A 4 22.70 -30.89 -30.90
CA THR A 4 21.48 -30.18 -31.34
C THR A 4 20.44 -30.00 -30.25
N PHE A 5 20.38 -30.89 -29.25
CA PHE A 5 19.40 -30.81 -28.17
C PHE A 5 19.72 -29.72 -27.13
N ILE A 6 21.01 -29.49 -26.86
CA ILE A 6 21.46 -28.44 -25.92
C ILE A 6 21.21 -27.05 -26.51
N SER A 7 21.41 -26.89 -27.82
CA SER A 7 21.12 -25.63 -28.53
C SER A 7 19.61 -25.32 -28.54
N LEU A 8 18.74 -26.33 -28.62
CA LEU A 8 17.29 -26.14 -28.58
C LEU A 8 16.79 -25.76 -27.17
N LEU A 9 17.40 -26.31 -26.11
CA LEU A 9 17.08 -25.92 -24.74
C LEU A 9 17.47 -24.47 -24.43
N PHE A 10 18.62 -24.02 -24.96
CA PHE A 10 19.05 -22.63 -24.80
C PHE A 10 18.13 -21.64 -25.51
N THR A 11 17.64 -21.96 -26.72
CA THR A 11 16.72 -21.06 -27.45
C THR A 11 15.33 -21.00 -26.82
N LEU A 12 14.84 -22.10 -26.22
CA LEU A 12 13.60 -22.11 -25.44
C LEU A 12 13.71 -21.30 -24.14
N ALA A 13 14.88 -21.24 -23.51
CA ALA A 13 15.09 -20.44 -22.29
C ALA A 13 15.02 -18.92 -22.57
N PHE A 14 15.41 -18.47 -23.78
CA PHE A 14 15.29 -17.06 -24.16
C PHE A 14 13.86 -16.63 -24.52
N LEU A 15 12.98 -17.56 -24.91
CA LEU A 15 11.56 -17.27 -25.19
C LEU A 15 10.70 -17.15 -23.92
N SER A 16 11.17 -17.66 -22.78
CA SER A 16 10.45 -17.56 -21.50
C SER A 16 10.79 -16.30 -20.69
N CYS A 17 11.68 -15.45 -21.20
CA CYS A 17 11.97 -14.15 -20.60
C CYS A 17 10.99 -13.12 -21.19
N GLU A 18 9.70 -13.29 -20.91
CA GLU A 18 8.75 -12.20 -21.12
C GLU A 18 9.27 -11.01 -20.32
N ARG A 19 9.53 -9.89 -21.00
CA ARG A 19 9.70 -8.60 -20.33
C ARG A 19 8.44 -8.44 -19.50
N ARG A 20 8.57 -8.62 -18.18
CA ARG A 20 7.50 -8.30 -17.24
C ARG A 20 6.99 -6.92 -17.65
N PRO A 21 5.66 -6.70 -17.75
CA PRO A 21 5.12 -5.37 -18.01
C PRO A 21 5.78 -4.40 -17.06
N ASN A 22 5.90 -3.13 -17.45
CA ASN A 22 6.63 -2.09 -16.72
C ASN A 22 6.05 -1.91 -15.30
N ARG A 23 6.41 -2.80 -14.37
CA ARG A 23 5.87 -2.91 -13.01
C ARG A 23 6.69 -1.97 -12.16
N PHE A 24 6.30 -0.70 -12.11
CA PHE A 24 6.93 0.22 -11.18
C PHE A 24 6.38 0.04 -9.76
N ASN A 25 5.22 -0.62 -9.59
CA ASN A 25 4.64 -1.01 -8.30
C ASN A 25 4.54 -2.56 -8.17
N PRO A 26 5.09 -3.17 -7.09
CA PRO A 26 5.05 -4.62 -6.88
C PRO A 26 3.65 -5.26 -6.78
N PHE A 27 2.59 -4.47 -6.64
CA PHE A 27 1.19 -4.93 -6.60
C PHE A 27 0.43 -4.65 -7.90
N ASP A 28 1.13 -4.24 -8.97
CA ASP A 28 0.56 -3.88 -10.28
C ASP A 28 -0.37 -4.92 -10.89
N GLU A 29 -0.07 -6.21 -10.71
CA GLU A 29 -0.88 -7.30 -11.29
C GLU A 29 -2.22 -7.50 -10.58
N VAL A 30 -2.35 -6.98 -9.37
CA VAL A 30 -3.58 -7.09 -8.56
C VAL A 30 -4.49 -5.88 -8.78
N TYR A 31 -3.90 -4.76 -9.20
CA TYR A 31 -4.61 -3.59 -9.65
C TYR A 31 -5.20 -3.82 -11.05
N LYS A 32 -6.50 -4.11 -11.11
CA LYS A 32 -7.25 -4.20 -12.38
C LYS A 32 -7.48 -2.81 -12.96
N TYR A 33 -6.42 -2.16 -13.46
CA TYR A 33 -6.56 -0.95 -14.25
C TYR A 33 -5.99 -1.19 -15.65
N ASP A 34 -6.91 -1.27 -16.62
CA ASP A 34 -6.63 -1.17 -18.04
C ASP A 34 -6.68 0.32 -18.44
N LYS A 35 -5.87 0.75 -19.42
CA LYS A 35 -5.88 2.12 -19.98
C LYS A 35 -7.25 2.54 -20.53
N THR A 36 -8.19 1.60 -20.64
CA THR A 36 -9.59 1.80 -21.06
C THR A 36 -10.55 2.12 -19.92
N PHE A 37 -10.04 2.49 -18.74
CA PHE A 37 -10.83 2.78 -17.56
C PHE A 37 -11.99 3.76 -17.81
N ASN A 38 -13.12 3.49 -17.16
CA ASN A 38 -14.33 4.31 -17.21
C ASN A 38 -14.44 5.17 -15.93
N PRO A 39 -14.33 6.51 -16.02
CA PRO A 39 -14.50 7.44 -14.90
C PRO A 39 -15.74 7.21 -14.02
N SER A 40 -16.80 6.60 -14.56
CA SER A 40 -18.02 6.31 -13.80
C SER A 40 -17.87 5.20 -12.77
N THR A 41 -16.75 4.48 -12.72
CA THR A 41 -16.49 3.42 -11.73
C THR A 41 -15.52 3.86 -10.62
N ILE A 42 -15.22 5.16 -10.53
CA ILE A 42 -14.43 5.75 -9.43
C ILE A 42 -15.36 6.27 -8.34
N ASP A 43 -14.97 6.01 -7.11
CA ASP A 43 -15.68 6.47 -5.92
C ASP A 43 -15.28 7.90 -5.56
N THR A 44 -14.03 8.31 -5.82
CA THR A 44 -13.53 9.67 -5.53
C THR A 44 -12.44 10.12 -6.51
N ILE A 45 -12.58 11.34 -7.03
CA ILE A 45 -11.56 12.04 -7.83
C ILE A 45 -11.10 13.26 -7.03
N ASN A 46 -9.83 13.30 -6.63
CA ASN A 46 -9.23 14.48 -6.01
C ASN A 46 -8.20 15.10 -6.96
N ALA A 47 -8.28 16.41 -7.18
CA ALA A 47 -7.31 17.14 -7.98
C ALA A 47 -6.22 17.72 -7.09
N GLU A 48 -4.97 17.39 -7.37
CA GLU A 48 -3.77 17.96 -6.74
C GLU A 48 -2.87 18.55 -7.82
N CYS A 49 -1.86 19.35 -7.46
CA CYS A 49 -1.01 20.13 -8.39
C CYS A 49 -0.55 19.35 -9.65
N GLY A 50 -1.33 19.40 -10.74
CA GLY A 50 -1.02 18.75 -12.02
C GLY A 50 -1.55 17.31 -12.18
N TYR A 51 -2.32 16.77 -11.23
CA TYR A 51 -2.78 15.38 -11.25
C TYR A 51 -4.21 15.17 -10.76
N TYR A 52 -4.84 14.08 -11.24
CA TYR A 52 -6.00 13.47 -10.61
C TYR A 52 -5.61 12.23 -9.80
N ASN A 53 -6.05 12.16 -8.55
CA ASN A 53 -6.05 10.97 -7.73
C ASN A 53 -7.40 10.26 -7.88
N LEU A 54 -7.36 9.09 -8.50
CA LEU A 54 -8.50 8.22 -8.78
C LEU A 54 -8.53 7.13 -7.72
N ALA A 55 -9.50 7.19 -6.81
CA ALA A 55 -9.62 6.23 -5.72
C ALA A 55 -10.78 5.25 -5.96
N SER A 56 -10.54 3.97 -5.66
CA SER A 56 -11.57 2.93 -5.67
C SER A 56 -11.34 1.95 -4.52
N GLY A 57 -12.42 1.56 -3.86
CA GLY A 57 -12.37 0.62 -2.76
C GLY A 57 -13.54 0.81 -1.79
N ASN A 58 -13.28 0.52 -0.53
CA ASN A 58 -14.25 0.68 0.55
C ASN A 58 -13.58 1.37 1.74
N ASP A 59 -14.33 1.56 2.83
CA ASP A 59 -13.86 2.28 4.02
C ASP A 59 -12.60 1.69 4.69
N ASP A 60 -12.22 0.45 4.37
CA ASP A 60 -11.12 -0.24 5.02
C ASP A 60 -9.90 -0.46 4.12
N LEU A 61 -10.07 -0.51 2.80
CA LEU A 61 -9.00 -0.57 1.82
C LEU A 61 -9.37 0.26 0.60
N ILE A 62 -8.63 1.34 0.41
CA ILE A 62 -8.77 2.24 -0.72
C ILE A 62 -7.52 2.09 -1.58
N THR A 63 -7.70 1.75 -2.84
CA THR A 63 -6.62 1.80 -3.83
C THR A 63 -6.68 3.11 -4.58
N TYR A 64 -5.53 3.66 -4.95
CA TYR A 64 -5.49 4.91 -5.70
C TYR A 64 -4.49 4.87 -6.84
N TYR A 65 -4.82 5.65 -7.87
CA TYR A 65 -4.00 5.89 -9.05
C TYR A 65 -3.85 7.39 -9.21
N GLN A 66 -2.64 7.85 -9.49
CA GLN A 66 -2.40 9.23 -9.85
C GLN A 66 -2.16 9.31 -11.35
N VAL A 67 -2.91 10.17 -12.03
CA VAL A 67 -2.78 10.44 -13.48
C VAL A 67 -2.51 11.92 -13.70
N TYR A 68 -1.77 12.28 -14.75
CA TYR A 68 -1.64 13.69 -15.14
C TYR A 68 -2.99 14.27 -15.55
N LEU A 69 -3.18 15.58 -15.36
CA LEU A 69 -4.38 16.29 -15.84
C LEU A 69 -4.45 16.33 -17.38
N ASP A 70 -3.30 16.55 -18.01
CA ASP A 70 -3.22 16.82 -19.46
C ASP A 70 -3.13 15.54 -20.30
N GLU A 71 -2.60 14.46 -19.72
CA GLU A 71 -2.48 13.16 -20.35
C GLU A 71 -2.95 12.07 -19.39
N PRO A 72 -3.80 11.12 -19.79
CA PRO A 72 -4.27 10.03 -18.93
C PRO A 72 -3.18 8.95 -18.73
N GLU A 73 -1.95 9.37 -18.45
CA GLU A 73 -0.86 8.50 -18.05
C GLU A 73 -0.84 8.37 -16.53
N ILE A 74 -0.88 7.12 -16.06
CA ILE A 74 -0.68 6.81 -14.64
C ILE A 74 0.78 7.09 -14.28
N VAL A 75 1.01 7.98 -13.32
CA VAL A 75 2.35 8.31 -12.80
C VAL A 75 2.64 7.65 -11.47
N ALA A 76 1.60 7.25 -10.74
CA ALA A 76 1.76 6.58 -9.47
C ALA A 76 0.57 5.73 -9.10
N LYS A 77 0.83 4.78 -8.20
CA LYS A 77 -0.15 3.85 -7.69
C LYS A 77 0.10 3.58 -6.22
N GLY A 78 -0.96 3.25 -5.51
CA GLY A 78 -0.83 2.88 -4.11
C GLY A 78 -2.14 2.47 -3.48
N PHE A 79 -2.09 2.37 -2.17
CA PHE A 79 -3.28 2.09 -1.37
C PHE A 79 -3.17 2.73 0.01
N GLU A 80 -4.33 2.90 0.62
CA GLU A 80 -4.52 3.19 2.02
C GLU A 80 -5.32 2.04 2.65
N LEU A 81 -4.83 1.49 3.76
CA LEU A 81 -5.54 0.48 4.54
C LEU A 81 -5.80 1.01 5.94
N ALA A 82 -7.06 1.02 6.37
CA ALA A 82 -7.38 1.18 7.78
C ALA A 82 -7.09 -0.13 8.54
N ILE A 83 -6.16 -0.06 9.49
CA ILE A 83 -5.77 -1.18 10.33
C ILE A 83 -6.87 -1.42 11.37
N ASP A 84 -7.06 -0.47 12.28
CA ASP A 84 -8.00 -0.49 13.39
C ASP A 84 -8.21 0.91 13.98
N THR A 85 -9.11 0.98 14.95
CA THR A 85 -9.38 2.15 15.78
C THR A 85 -9.03 1.81 17.23
N VAL A 86 -8.28 2.69 17.88
CA VAL A 86 -7.90 2.61 19.28
C VAL A 86 -8.63 3.72 20.04
N GLU A 87 -9.50 3.33 20.96
CA GLU A 87 -10.13 4.25 21.91
C GLU A 87 -9.11 4.66 22.98
N MET A 88 -9.05 5.95 23.30
CA MET A 88 -8.12 6.47 24.31
C MET A 88 -8.84 6.95 25.55
N ASP A 89 -8.28 6.65 26.73
CA ASP A 89 -8.71 7.31 27.96
C ASP A 89 -8.30 8.79 27.93
N SER A 90 -9.29 9.64 28.23
CA SER A 90 -9.16 11.08 28.42
C SER A 90 -8.03 11.50 29.37
N VAL A 91 -7.67 10.70 30.37
CA VAL A 91 -6.65 11.07 31.36
C VAL A 91 -5.23 10.87 30.84
N GLU A 92 -4.97 9.79 30.11
CA GLU A 92 -3.67 9.57 29.46
C GLU A 92 -3.47 10.52 28.29
N PHE A 93 -4.53 10.79 27.53
CA PHE A 93 -4.49 11.70 26.39
C PHE A 93 -4.16 13.14 26.79
N ARG A 94 -4.77 13.66 27.87
CA ARG A 94 -4.50 15.03 28.36
C ARG A 94 -3.04 15.28 28.77
N LYS A 95 -2.24 14.21 28.92
CA LYS A 95 -0.81 14.30 29.23
C LYS A 95 0.07 14.32 27.97
N LEU A 96 -0.51 14.12 26.79
CA LEU A 96 0.18 14.17 25.50
C LEU A 96 0.16 15.60 25.00
N ASN A 97 1.34 16.23 24.98
CA ASN A 97 1.51 17.65 24.69
C ASN A 97 2.09 17.89 23.29
N SER A 98 2.41 16.81 22.56
CA SER A 98 2.95 16.88 21.21
C SER A 98 2.48 15.72 20.33
N VAL A 99 2.41 15.97 19.02
CA VAL A 99 2.15 14.95 18.00
C VAL A 99 3.12 13.78 18.15
N GLU A 100 4.38 14.03 18.48
CA GLU A 100 5.41 13.00 18.62
C GLU A 100 5.16 12.03 19.79
N GLN A 101 4.59 12.52 20.90
CA GLN A 101 4.20 11.67 22.03
C GLN A 101 3.00 10.78 21.70
N VAL A 102 2.01 11.33 20.97
CA VAL A 102 0.90 10.55 20.40
C VAL A 102 1.48 9.50 19.47
N LYS A 103 2.46 9.88 18.64
CA LYS A 103 3.08 8.97 17.69
C LYS A 103 3.78 7.80 18.38
N THR A 104 4.55 8.12 19.41
CA THR A 104 5.28 7.12 20.20
C THR A 104 4.36 6.17 20.95
N LEU A 105 3.24 6.69 21.48
CA LEU A 105 2.29 5.86 22.22
C LEU A 105 1.59 4.86 21.30
N TYR A 106 1.09 5.28 20.13
CA TYR A 106 0.40 4.34 19.23
C TYR A 106 1.31 3.23 18.75
N CYS A 107 2.60 3.54 18.56
CA CYS A 107 3.57 2.57 18.07
C CYS A 107 3.83 1.42 19.05
N LYS A 108 3.55 1.64 20.33
CA LYS A 108 3.64 0.64 21.39
C LYS A 108 2.39 -0.23 21.49
N ILE A 109 1.26 0.20 20.93
CA ILE A 109 0.01 -0.54 20.99
C ILE A 109 0.10 -1.71 20.00
N PRO A 110 -0.08 -2.97 20.45
CA PRO A 110 -0.03 -4.11 19.56
C PRO A 110 -0.96 -3.95 18.34
N ILE A 111 -0.50 -4.45 17.19
CA ILE A 111 -1.31 -4.54 15.98
C ILE A 111 -1.62 -6.01 15.75
N ASP A 112 -2.88 -6.33 15.51
CA ASP A 112 -3.28 -7.67 15.09
C ASP A 112 -2.79 -7.91 13.66
N THR A 113 -1.62 -8.53 13.55
CA THR A 113 -0.99 -8.84 12.28
C THR A 113 -1.81 -9.81 11.45
N SER A 114 -2.60 -10.69 12.07
CA SER A 114 -3.44 -11.64 11.35
C SER A 114 -4.59 -10.92 10.65
N LEU A 115 -5.24 -9.98 11.34
CA LEU A 115 -6.29 -9.14 10.75
C LEU A 115 -5.74 -8.25 9.63
N VAL A 116 -4.59 -7.60 9.86
CA VAL A 116 -3.94 -6.77 8.85
C VAL A 116 -3.57 -7.58 7.61
N LEU A 117 -2.98 -8.77 7.80
CA LEU A 117 -2.62 -9.64 6.69
C LEU A 117 -3.87 -10.11 5.92
N ALA A 118 -4.96 -10.46 6.61
CA ALA A 118 -6.21 -10.83 5.96
C ALA A 118 -6.72 -9.71 5.04
N LYS A 119 -6.67 -8.45 5.50
CA LYS A 119 -7.05 -7.29 4.70
C LYS A 119 -6.10 -7.06 3.50
N LEU A 120 -4.79 -7.14 3.71
CA LEU A 120 -3.79 -6.92 2.66
C LEU A 120 -3.69 -8.07 1.65
N SER A 121 -4.13 -9.28 2.02
CA SER A 121 -4.17 -10.42 1.10
C SER A 121 -5.07 -10.17 -0.11
N ARG A 122 -6.07 -9.28 0.04
CA ARG A 122 -6.95 -8.81 -1.06
C ARG A 122 -6.19 -8.13 -2.19
N ILE A 123 -5.00 -7.57 -1.90
CA ILE A 123 -4.11 -6.92 -2.87
C ILE A 123 -2.80 -7.71 -3.08
N GLY A 124 -2.81 -9.02 -2.78
CA GLY A 124 -1.71 -9.92 -3.11
C GLY A 124 -0.53 -9.90 -2.13
N VAL A 125 -0.68 -9.29 -0.96
CA VAL A 125 0.31 -9.41 0.13
C VAL A 125 0.18 -10.78 0.81
N ARG A 126 1.30 -11.50 0.95
CA ARG A 126 1.33 -12.82 1.61
C ARG A 126 1.98 -12.82 2.97
N ASN A 127 2.86 -11.87 3.23
CA ASN A 127 3.57 -11.78 4.49
C ASN A 127 3.72 -10.32 4.89
N ILE A 128 3.66 -10.08 6.19
CA ILE A 128 3.92 -8.77 6.77
C ILE A 128 4.88 -8.89 7.95
N LYS A 129 5.70 -7.85 8.11
CA LYS A 129 6.52 -7.67 9.31
C LYS A 129 6.42 -6.22 9.76
N ILE A 130 5.84 -6.00 10.93
CA ILE A 130 5.77 -4.69 11.55
C ILE A 130 7.07 -4.44 12.31
N SER A 131 7.66 -3.27 12.10
CA SER A 131 8.91 -2.85 12.75
C SER A 131 8.73 -1.47 13.36
N SER A 132 9.04 -1.32 14.64
CA SER A 132 9.05 -0.05 15.35
C SER A 132 10.49 0.45 15.46
N ASP A 133 11.02 1.06 14.40
CA ASP A 133 12.48 1.24 14.26
C ASP A 133 13.10 2.39 15.07
N SER A 134 12.32 3.17 15.82
CA SER A 134 12.89 4.26 16.64
C SER A 134 11.95 4.82 17.72
N GLY A 135 10.89 4.10 18.05
CA GLY A 135 9.88 4.56 19.01
C GLY A 135 8.96 5.66 18.48
N VAL A 136 9.34 6.42 17.44
CA VAL A 136 8.54 7.52 16.88
C VAL A 136 7.72 7.11 15.64
N TYR A 137 8.21 6.14 14.87
CA TYR A 137 7.56 5.66 13.65
C TYR A 137 7.44 4.14 13.65
N CYS A 138 6.29 3.67 13.17
CA CYS A 138 6.05 2.26 12.91
C CYS A 138 5.98 2.08 11.42
N SER A 139 6.65 1.06 10.94
CA SER A 139 6.62 0.68 9.54
C SER A 139 6.12 -0.75 9.42
N ILE A 140 5.64 -1.06 8.23
CA ILE A 140 5.28 -2.41 7.83
C ILE A 140 6.06 -2.78 6.58
N ALA A 141 6.78 -3.89 6.65
CA ALA A 141 7.30 -4.56 5.46
C ALA A 141 6.23 -5.52 4.95
N MET A 142 5.96 -5.49 3.65
CA MET A 142 4.92 -6.29 2.98
C MET A 142 5.55 -7.02 1.81
N MET A 143 5.32 -8.33 1.70
CA MET A 143 5.86 -9.18 0.64
C MET A 143 4.75 -9.71 -0.26
N ASN A 144 4.93 -9.57 -1.58
CA ASN A 144 3.98 -10.08 -2.60
C ASN A 144 4.21 -11.57 -2.95
N ASN A 145 3.46 -12.08 -3.92
CA ASN A 145 3.58 -13.46 -4.42
C ASN A 145 4.93 -13.78 -5.07
N ASP A 146 5.60 -12.77 -5.62
CA ASP A 146 6.87 -12.91 -6.34
C ASP A 146 8.09 -12.81 -5.41
N GLY A 147 7.86 -12.54 -4.12
CA GLY A 147 8.90 -12.32 -3.12
C GLY A 147 9.40 -10.87 -3.04
N ASP A 148 8.85 -9.96 -3.83
CA ASP A 148 9.17 -8.54 -3.73
C ASP A 148 8.68 -8.00 -2.39
N THR A 149 9.57 -7.31 -1.68
CA THR A 149 9.27 -6.69 -0.40
C THR A 149 9.25 -5.17 -0.54
N VAL A 150 8.19 -4.54 -0.03
CA VAL A 150 8.10 -3.09 0.10
C VAL A 150 7.96 -2.70 1.57
N ARG A 151 8.29 -1.44 1.87
CA ARG A 151 8.03 -0.85 3.18
C ARG A 151 7.03 0.29 3.04
N ALA A 152 6.17 0.43 4.02
CA ALA A 152 5.22 1.52 4.16
C ALA A 152 5.20 2.00 5.61
N ASP A 153 4.85 3.26 5.81
CA ASP A 153 4.66 3.83 7.13
C ASP A 153 3.25 3.50 7.65
N ILE A 154 3.18 3.32 8.97
CA ILE A 154 1.93 3.22 9.70
C ILE A 154 1.63 4.60 10.29
N ASP A 155 0.70 5.29 9.66
CA ASP A 155 0.22 6.61 10.05
C ASP A 155 -0.92 6.51 11.05
N VAL A 156 -1.12 7.60 11.80
CA VAL A 156 -2.20 7.72 12.78
C VAL A 156 -2.95 9.02 12.59
N PHE A 157 -4.27 8.90 12.52
CA PHE A 157 -5.21 10.01 12.49
C PHE A 157 -5.98 10.07 13.80
N TYR A 158 -5.96 11.25 14.41
CA TYR A 158 -6.69 11.51 15.64
C TYR A 158 -8.06 12.12 15.33
N TYR A 159 -9.09 11.54 15.92
CA TYR A 159 -10.46 12.02 15.82
C TYR A 159 -10.88 12.62 17.16
N GLY A 160 -10.66 13.93 17.30
CA GLY A 160 -10.74 14.60 18.60
C GLY A 160 -12.09 14.57 19.30
N GLU A 161 -13.18 14.56 18.52
CA GLU A 161 -14.53 14.45 19.07
C GLU A 161 -14.83 13.04 19.58
N GLN A 162 -14.25 12.03 18.93
CA GLN A 162 -14.48 10.61 19.22
C GLN A 162 -13.50 10.06 20.24
N ARG A 163 -12.46 10.81 20.62
CA ARG A 163 -11.38 10.38 21.52
C ARG A 163 -10.72 9.08 21.07
N SER A 164 -10.68 8.89 19.76
CA SER A 164 -10.16 7.70 19.13
C SER A 164 -9.04 8.07 18.17
N MET A 165 -8.17 7.09 17.94
CA MET A 165 -7.13 7.15 16.93
C MET A 165 -7.35 6.04 15.94
N ARG A 166 -7.24 6.34 14.66
CA ARG A 166 -7.29 5.32 13.61
C ARG A 166 -5.91 5.16 12.99
N ARG A 167 -5.47 3.91 12.87
CA ARG A 167 -4.17 3.56 12.31
C ARG A 167 -4.33 3.17 10.84
N TYR A 168 -3.43 3.64 10.00
CA TYR A 168 -3.45 3.41 8.56
C TYR A 168 -2.12 2.95 8.03
N ILE A 169 -2.14 2.06 7.05
CA ILE A 169 -0.98 1.80 6.19
C ILE A 169 -1.17 2.64 4.93
N ARG A 170 -0.18 3.46 4.59
CA ARG A 170 -0.17 4.22 3.35
C ARG A 170 1.03 3.83 2.53
N PHE A 171 0.77 3.29 1.35
CA PHE A 171 1.81 2.90 0.42
C PHE A 171 1.61 3.58 -0.91
N TYR A 172 2.56 4.44 -1.29
CA TYR A 172 2.57 5.18 -2.56
C TYR A 172 3.83 4.84 -3.34
N LYS A 173 3.69 4.57 -4.64
CA LYS A 173 4.82 4.34 -5.53
C LYS A 173 4.62 5.06 -6.86
N GLY A 174 5.46 6.06 -7.11
CA GLY A 174 5.60 6.71 -8.41
C GLY A 174 6.44 5.89 -9.40
N LYS A 175 6.26 6.21 -10.69
CA LYS A 175 7.12 5.78 -11.80
C LYS A 175 8.54 6.30 -11.67
#